data_AF-A0A377BA29-F1
#
_entry.id   AF-A0A377BA29-F1
#
_cell.length_a   1.000
_cell.length_b   1.000
_cell.length_c   1.000
_cell.angle_alpha   90.00
_cell.angle_beta   90.00
_cell.angle_gamma   90.00
#
_symmetry.space_group_name_H-M   'P 1'
#
loop_
_entity.id
_entity.type
_entity.pdbx_description
1 polymer ?
#
loop_
_entity_poly.entity_id
_entity_poly.type
_entity_poly.pdbx_seq_one_letter_code
_entity_poly.pdbx_strand_id
1 'polypeptide(L)'
;MRILRAINEEIVSLLPLGLLVHDQESNRTVISNKIADHLLPHLNLQNITTMAEQHQGIIQATINNELYEIRMFRSQVAPRTQIFIIRDQDREVLVNKKLKQAQRLYEKNQQGRMIFMKNIGDALKEPAQSLAESAAKLNAPESKQTGESGRCAGAAG
;
A
#
# COMPACT_ATOMS: atom_id res chain seq x y z
N MET A 1 -31.07 -6.91 -35.10
CA MET A 1 -29.96 -5.93 -35.08
C MET A 1 -29.86 -5.09 -33.79
N ARG A 2 -30.96 -4.61 -33.18
CA ARG A 2 -30.88 -3.80 -31.93
C ARG A 2 -30.30 -4.55 -30.73
N ILE A 3 -30.70 -5.80 -30.51
CA ILE A 3 -30.24 -6.61 -29.37
C ILE A 3 -28.73 -6.88 -29.44
N LEU A 4 -28.21 -7.28 -30.61
CA LEU A 4 -26.77 -7.52 -30.79
C LEU A 4 -25.94 -6.25 -30.53
N ARG A 5 -26.43 -5.08 -30.95
CA ARG A 5 -25.77 -3.80 -30.67
C ARG A 5 -25.76 -3.49 -29.18
N ALA A 6 -26.88 -3.68 -28.48
CA ALA A 6 -26.97 -3.47 -27.04
C ALA A 6 -26.03 -4.40 -26.27
N ILE A 7 -25.96 -5.68 -26.64
CA ILE A 7 -25.03 -6.65 -26.05
C ILE A 7 -23.58 -6.24 -26.33
N ASN A 8 -23.24 -5.80 -27.54
CA ASN A 8 -21.88 -5.33 -27.85
C ASN A 8 -21.51 -4.10 -27.01
N GLU A 9 -22.42 -3.14 -26.86
CA GLU A 9 -22.22 -1.96 -26.02
C GLU A 9 -22.05 -2.35 -24.54
N GLU A 10 -22.85 -3.31 -24.05
CA GLU A 10 -22.73 -3.87 -22.70
C GLU A 10 -21.36 -4.53 -22.49
N ILE A 11 -20.96 -5.45 -23.38
CA ILE A 11 -19.65 -6.14 -23.32
C ILE A 11 -18.51 -5.12 -23.26
N VAL A 12 -18.54 -4.13 -24.16
CA VAL A 12 -17.51 -3.08 -24.25
C VAL A 12 -17.46 -2.22 -22.97
N SER A 13 -18.62 -1.93 -22.39
CA SER A 13 -18.72 -1.15 -21.15
C SER A 13 -18.18 -1.89 -19.91
N LEU A 14 -18.19 -3.22 -19.92
CA LEU A 14 -17.72 -4.08 -18.82
C LEU A 14 -16.20 -4.32 -18.84
N LEU A 15 -15.50 -3.92 -19.90
CA LEU A 15 -14.06 -4.14 -20.01
C LEU A 15 -13.29 -3.28 -18.98
N PRO A 16 -12.35 -3.87 -18.20
CA PRO A 16 -11.53 -3.14 -17.24
C PRO A 16 -10.32 -2.45 -17.89
N LEU A 17 -10.46 -2.02 -19.15
CA LEU A 17 -9.43 -1.36 -19.95
C LEU A 17 -10.09 -0.39 -20.95
N GLY A 18 -9.34 0.58 -21.47
CA GLY A 18 -9.83 1.44 -22.53
C GLY A 18 -9.90 0.68 -23.86
N LEU A 19 -11.08 0.63 -24.47
CA LEU A 19 -11.25 0.09 -25.82
C LEU A 19 -11.76 1.19 -26.75
N LEU A 20 -11.09 1.38 -27.88
CA LEU A 20 -11.47 2.32 -28.92
C LEU A 20 -11.35 1.66 -30.29
N VAL A 21 -12.41 1.71 -31.07
CA VAL A 21 -12.42 1.31 -32.48
C VAL A 21 -12.58 2.57 -33.31
N HIS A 22 -11.60 2.86 -34.14
CA HIS A 22 -11.55 4.06 -34.96
C HIS A 22 -11.49 3.69 -36.43
N ASP A 23 -12.36 4.30 -37.23
CA ASP A 23 -12.33 4.20 -38.68
C ASP A 23 -11.53 5.37 -39.25
N GLN A 24 -10.39 5.05 -39.88
CA GLN A 24 -9.51 6.06 -40.47
C GLN A 24 -10.11 6.74 -41.71
N GLU A 25 -10.99 6.07 -42.43
CA GLU A 25 -11.56 6.62 -43.67
C GLU A 25 -12.53 7.76 -43.37
N SER A 26 -13.44 7.53 -42.42
CA SER A 26 -14.40 8.52 -41.99
C SER A 26 -13.90 9.43 -40.85
N ASN A 27 -12.70 9.14 -40.31
CA ASN A 27 -12.12 9.78 -39.13
C ASN A 27 -13.09 9.82 -37.95
N ARG A 28 -13.71 8.67 -37.64
CA ARG A 28 -14.75 8.56 -36.62
C ARG A 28 -14.52 7.38 -35.68
N THR A 29 -14.92 7.58 -34.43
CA THR A 29 -15.04 6.49 -33.45
C THR A 29 -16.26 5.65 -33.77
N VAL A 30 -16.05 4.35 -33.97
CA VAL A 30 -17.10 3.35 -34.25
C VAL A 30 -17.62 2.76 -32.95
N ILE A 31 -16.72 2.45 -32.02
CA ILE A 31 -17.01 1.88 -30.69
C ILE A 31 -16.02 2.48 -29.70
N SER A 32 -16.48 2.85 -28.52
CA SER A 32 -15.63 3.22 -27.40
C SER A 32 -16.28 2.85 -26.08
N ASN A 33 -15.49 2.78 -25.03
CA ASN A 33 -15.99 2.73 -23.66
C ASN A 33 -15.58 3.98 -22.87
N LYS A 34 -16.15 4.14 -21.67
CA LYS A 34 -15.96 5.30 -20.80
C LYS A 34 -14.48 5.62 -20.51
N ILE A 35 -13.65 4.58 -20.37
CA ILE A 35 -12.21 4.75 -20.12
C ILE A 35 -11.54 5.35 -21.35
N ALA A 36 -11.79 4.79 -22.54
CA ALA A 36 -11.24 5.33 -23.78
C ALA A 36 -11.76 6.74 -24.08
N ASP A 37 -13.05 7.01 -23.85
CA ASP A 37 -13.64 8.34 -24.05
C ASP A 37 -12.99 9.42 -23.18
N HIS A 38 -12.60 9.06 -21.95
CA HIS A 38 -11.89 9.97 -21.06
C HIS A 38 -10.45 10.25 -21.52
N LEU A 39 -9.78 9.26 -22.11
CA LEU A 39 -8.41 9.39 -22.57
C LEU A 39 -8.31 10.04 -23.95
N LEU A 40 -9.32 9.88 -24.80
CA LEU A 40 -9.33 10.33 -26.20
C LEU A 40 -8.92 11.81 -26.41
N PRO A 41 -9.36 12.79 -25.60
CA PRO A 41 -8.94 14.19 -25.76
C PRO A 41 -7.44 14.43 -25.54
N HIS A 42 -6.78 13.52 -24.83
CA HIS A 42 -5.36 13.60 -24.51
C HIS A 42 -4.49 12.74 -25.45
N LEU A 43 -5.12 12.01 -26.38
CA LEU A 43 -4.44 11.10 -27.30
C LEU A 43 -4.38 11.69 -28.71
N ASN A 44 -3.19 11.73 -29.28
CA ASN A 44 -3.03 11.97 -30.71
C ASN A 44 -2.99 10.62 -31.44
N LEU A 45 -4.15 10.16 -31.93
CA LEU A 45 -4.29 8.87 -32.60
C LEU A 45 -3.38 8.72 -33.82
N GLN A 46 -3.12 9.79 -34.57
CA GLN A 46 -2.23 9.73 -35.73
C GLN A 46 -0.78 9.46 -35.34
N ASN A 47 -0.30 10.12 -34.29
CA ASN A 47 1.03 9.88 -33.74
C ASN A 47 1.13 8.45 -33.17
N ILE A 48 0.08 8.00 -32.48
CA ILE A 48 0.00 6.63 -31.93
C ILE A 48 0.00 5.60 -33.06
N THR A 49 -0.75 5.79 -34.14
CA THR A 49 -0.72 4.87 -35.28
C THR A 49 0.70 4.77 -35.85
N THR A 50 1.35 5.91 -36.09
CA THR A 50 2.72 5.97 -36.63
C THR A 50 3.72 5.24 -35.71
N MET A 51 3.68 5.54 -34.40
CA MET A 51 4.56 4.91 -33.42
C MET A 51 4.27 3.40 -33.30
N ALA A 52 3.01 2.98 -33.38
CA ALA A 52 2.64 1.59 -33.21
C ALA A 52 3.12 0.76 -34.40
N GLU A 53 3.09 1.31 -35.61
CA GLU A 53 3.68 0.65 -36.79
C GLU A 53 5.19 0.44 -36.64
N GLN A 54 5.89 1.36 -35.96
CA GLN A 54 7.32 1.25 -35.68
C GLN A 54 7.65 0.31 -34.51
N HIS A 55 6.77 0.24 -33.51
CA HIS A 55 6.98 -0.49 -32.26
C HIS A 55 6.11 -1.76 -32.13
N GLN A 56 5.91 -2.48 -33.24
CA GLN A 56 5.19 -3.78 -33.28
C GLN A 56 3.78 -3.74 -32.66
N GLY A 57 3.10 -2.61 -32.80
CA GLY A 57 1.75 -2.39 -32.29
C GLY A 57 1.68 -2.00 -30.82
N ILE A 58 2.80 -1.82 -30.11
CA ILE A 58 2.83 -1.54 -28.66
C ILE A 58 3.49 -0.17 -28.40
N ILE A 59 2.82 0.68 -27.63
CA ILE A 59 3.32 1.99 -27.21
C ILE A 59 3.10 2.16 -25.72
N GLN A 60 4.03 2.87 -25.07
CA GLN A 60 3.83 3.40 -23.73
C GLN A 60 3.65 4.92 -23.81
N ALA A 61 2.59 5.42 -23.18
CA ALA A 61 2.27 6.84 -23.16
C ALA A 61 1.93 7.27 -21.74
N THR A 62 2.43 8.43 -21.34
CA THR A 62 2.06 9.05 -20.07
C THR A 62 0.91 10.02 -20.32
N ILE A 63 -0.23 9.78 -19.68
CA ILE A 63 -1.44 10.61 -19.80
C ILE A 63 -1.82 11.02 -18.38
N ASN A 64 -1.94 12.32 -18.12
CA ASN A 64 -2.30 12.84 -16.78
C ASN A 64 -1.45 12.24 -15.64
N ASN A 65 -0.14 12.08 -15.87
CA ASN A 65 0.84 11.51 -14.95
C ASN A 65 0.67 10.01 -14.64
N GLU A 66 -0.16 9.30 -15.39
CA GLU A 66 -0.32 7.84 -15.32
C GLU A 66 0.26 7.18 -16.58
N LEU A 67 0.94 6.05 -16.40
CA LEU A 67 1.55 5.30 -17.49
C LEU A 67 0.53 4.33 -18.08
N TYR A 68 0.28 4.47 -19.38
CA TYR A 68 -0.59 3.59 -20.15
C TYR A 68 0.20 2.81 -21.20
N GLU A 69 -0.11 1.52 -21.33
CA GLU A 69 0.24 0.71 -22.49
C GLU A 69 -0.90 0.80 -23.51
N ILE A 70 -0.61 1.32 -24.70
CA ILE A 70 -1.53 1.38 -25.83
C ILE A 70 -1.10 0.31 -26.84
N ARG A 71 -2.02 -0.61 -27.16
CA ARG A 71 -1.84 -1.57 -28.25
C ARG A 71 -2.76 -1.24 -29.41
N MET A 72 -2.22 -1.22 -30.61
CA MET A 72 -2.97 -0.96 -31.85
C MET A 72 -3.01 -2.21 -32.71
N PHE A 73 -4.21 -2.58 -33.14
CA PHE A 73 -4.46 -3.69 -34.04
C PHE A 73 -5.21 -3.17 -35.27
N ARG A 74 -4.85 -3.68 -36.45
CA ARG A 74 -5.67 -3.49 -37.65
C ARG A 74 -6.76 -4.55 -37.67
N SER A 75 -7.99 -4.14 -38.00
CA SER A 75 -9.09 -5.09 -38.16
C SER A 75 -8.83 -6.00 -39.37
N GLN A 76 -9.07 -7.30 -39.19
CA GLN A 76 -8.92 -8.30 -40.26
C GLN A 76 -10.10 -8.30 -41.24
N VAL A 77 -11.25 -7.76 -40.82
CA VAL A 77 -12.48 -7.71 -41.62
C VAL A 77 -12.76 -6.33 -42.22
N ALA A 78 -12.11 -5.28 -41.69
CA ALA A 78 -12.24 -3.90 -42.16
C ALA A 78 -10.85 -3.21 -42.16
N PRO A 79 -10.13 -3.22 -43.29
CA PRO A 79 -8.70 -2.84 -43.33
C PRO A 79 -8.36 -1.43 -42.84
N ARG A 80 -9.32 -0.50 -42.90
CA ARG A 80 -9.16 0.90 -42.46
C ARG A 80 -9.62 1.15 -41.02
N THR A 81 -10.13 0.11 -40.36
CA THR A 81 -10.55 0.17 -38.96
C THR A 81 -9.41 -0.28 -38.06
N GLN A 82 -9.07 0.56 -37.10
CA GLN A 82 -8.05 0.31 -36.09
C GLN A 82 -8.70 0.11 -34.73
N ILE A 83 -8.16 -0.84 -33.97
CA ILE A 83 -8.61 -1.19 -32.63
C ILE A 83 -7.48 -0.84 -31.68
N PHE A 84 -7.76 0.06 -30.74
CA PHE A 84 -6.86 0.48 -29.69
C PHE A 84 -7.29 -0.14 -28.36
N ILE A 85 -6.36 -0.80 -27.69
CA ILE A 85 -6.51 -1.32 -26.33
C ILE A 85 -5.57 -0.53 -25.44
N ILE A 86 -6.11 0.16 -24.44
CA ILE A 86 -5.38 1.06 -23.54
C ILE A 86 -5.45 0.48 -22.13
N ARG A 87 -4.30 0.11 -21.58
CA ARG A 87 -4.19 -0.45 -20.22
C ARG A 87 -3.38 0.45 -19.32
N ASP A 88 -3.94 0.78 -18.16
CA ASP A 88 -3.22 1.40 -17.05
C ASP A 88 -2.16 0.41 -16.54
N GLN A 89 -0.88 0.77 -16.67
CA GLN A 89 0.27 -0.02 -16.20
C GLN A 89 0.57 0.23 -14.72
N ASP A 90 0.13 1.35 -14.16
CA ASP A 90 0.47 1.77 -12.81
C ASP A 90 -0.38 1.07 -11.74
N ARG A 91 -1.58 0.59 -12.07
CA ARG A 91 -2.48 -0.02 -11.07
C ARG A 91 -1.88 -1.24 -10.36
N GLU A 92 -1.13 -2.08 -11.05
CA GLU A 92 -0.52 -3.29 -10.46
C GLU A 92 0.82 -2.98 -9.76
N VAL A 93 1.62 -2.07 -10.33
CA VAL A 93 2.91 -1.65 -9.77
C VAL A 93 2.73 -0.79 -8.52
N LEU A 94 1.74 0.09 -8.49
CA LEU A 94 1.43 0.97 -7.36
C LEU A 94 0.95 0.17 -6.14
N VAL A 95 0.09 -0.84 -6.36
CA VAL A 95 -0.38 -1.72 -5.28
C VAL A 95 0.80 -2.48 -4.67
N ASN A 96 1.69 -3.04 -5.50
CA ASN A 96 2.90 -3.73 -5.02
C ASN A 96 3.85 -2.81 -4.24
N LYS A 97 4.08 -1.57 -4.72
CA LYS A 97 4.89 -0.58 -4.01
C LYS A 97 4.28 -0.19 -2.65
N LYS A 98 2.97 0.07 -2.60
CA LYS A 98 2.24 0.38 -1.35
C LYS A 98 2.27 -0.79 -0.36
N LEU A 99 2.09 -2.01 -0.85
CA LEU A 99 2.13 -3.22 -0.02
C LEU A 99 3.53 -3.44 0.57
N LYS A 100 4.58 -3.29 -0.24
CA LYS A 100 5.97 -3.38 0.23
C LYS A 100 6.32 -2.28 1.22
N GLN A 101 5.78 -1.07 1.06
CA GLN A 101 5.96 0.02 2.02
C GLN A 101 5.24 -0.26 3.35
N ALA A 102 4.00 -0.77 3.30
CA ALA A 102 3.25 -1.15 4.49
C ALA A 102 3.95 -2.26 5.28
N GLN A 103 4.49 -3.28 4.60
CA GLN A 103 5.29 -4.34 5.22
C GLN A 103 6.52 -3.79 5.95
N ARG A 104 7.30 -2.93 5.28
CA ARG A 104 8.48 -2.30 5.91
C ARG A 104 8.12 -1.49 7.15
N LEU A 105 7.02 -0.73 7.10
CA LEU A 105 6.56 0.05 8.26
C LEU A 105 6.12 -0.85 9.41
N TYR A 106 5.41 -1.94 9.10
CA TYR A 106 5.00 -2.94 10.08
C TYR A 106 6.21 -3.59 10.77
N GLU A 107 7.18 -4.08 9.99
CA GLU A 107 8.41 -4.69 10.50
C GLU A 107 9.20 -3.71 11.38
N LYS A 108 9.41 -2.48 10.91
CA LYS A 108 10.10 -1.44 11.68
C LYS A 108 9.37 -1.12 12.99
N ASN A 109 8.04 -1.08 12.98
CA ASN A 109 7.26 -0.85 14.19
C ASN A 109 7.38 -2.01 15.17
N GLN A 110 7.31 -3.26 14.70
CA GLN A 110 7.48 -4.45 15.54
C GLN A 110 8.88 -4.50 16.15
N GLN A 111 9.91 -4.25 15.34
CA GLN A 111 11.28 -4.17 15.84
C GLN A 111 11.45 -3.05 16.86
N GLY A 112 10.88 -1.88 16.60
CA GLY A 112 10.87 -0.76 17.55
C GLY A 112 10.19 -1.11 18.87
N ARG A 113 9.05 -1.82 18.83
CA ARG A 113 8.36 -2.30 20.04
C ARG A 113 9.20 -3.29 20.84
N MET A 114 9.85 -4.25 20.18
CA MET A 114 10.73 -5.21 20.87
C MET A 114 11.90 -4.50 21.56
N ILE A 115 12.57 -3.58 20.86
CA ILE A 115 13.69 -2.80 21.42
C ILE A 115 13.21 -1.94 22.58
N PHE A 116 12.08 -1.26 22.41
CA PHE A 116 11.49 -0.42 23.47
C PHE A 116 11.14 -1.23 24.71
N MET A 117 10.50 -2.38 24.56
CA MET A 117 10.13 -3.24 25.68
C MET A 117 11.37 -3.79 26.40
N LYS A 118 12.41 -4.17 25.65
CA LYS A 118 13.69 -4.57 26.24
C LYS A 118 14.31 -3.44 27.06
N ASN A 119 14.40 -2.24 26.49
CA ASN A 119 14.98 -1.08 27.18
C ASN A 119 14.20 -0.71 28.45
N ILE A 120 12.86 -0.84 28.43
CA ILE A 120 12.04 -0.69 29.64
C ILE A 120 12.41 -1.75 30.68
N GLY A 121 12.45 -3.02 30.27
CA GLY A 121 12.81 -4.13 31.17
C GLY A 121 14.17 -3.91 31.82
N ASP A 122 15.16 -3.49 31.03
CA ASP A 122 16.52 -3.21 31.51
C ASP A 122 16.54 -2.01 32.48
N ALA A 123 15.86 -0.91 32.14
CA ALA A 123 15.82 0.31 32.97
C ALA A 123 15.08 0.10 34.31
N LEU A 124 14.07 -0.77 34.34
CA LEU A 124 13.27 -1.05 35.54
C LEU A 124 13.88 -2.14 36.43
N LYS A 125 14.88 -2.89 35.96
CA LYS A 125 15.46 -4.03 36.67
C LYS A 125 16.12 -3.61 38.00
N GLU A 126 17.04 -2.65 37.95
CA GLU A 126 17.75 -2.17 39.14
C GLU A 126 16.80 -1.50 40.16
N PRO A 127 15.90 -0.57 39.77
CA PRO A 127 14.92 -0.01 40.68
C PRO A 127 14.02 -1.07 41.33
N ALA A 128 13.56 -2.06 40.58
CA ALA A 128 12.71 -3.12 41.10
C ALA A 128 13.45 -4.00 42.12
N GLN A 129 14.72 -4.34 41.85
CA GLN A 129 15.57 -5.10 42.78
C GLN A 129 15.84 -4.32 44.06
N SER A 130 16.23 -3.04 43.96
CA SER A 130 16.48 -2.16 45.11
C SER A 130 15.22 -1.97 45.99
N LEU A 131 14.06 -1.84 45.36
CA LEU A 131 12.78 -1.74 46.06
C LEU A 131 12.43 -3.04 46.79
N ALA A 132 12.63 -4.20 46.15
CA ALA A 132 12.41 -5.51 46.75
C ALA A 132 13.34 -5.76 47.95
N GLU A 133 14.63 -5.42 47.84
CA GLU A 133 15.59 -5.50 48.94
C GLU A 133 15.22 -4.59 50.12
N SER A 134 14.79 -3.37 49.83
CA SER A 134 14.36 -2.41 50.85
C SER A 134 13.10 -2.90 51.58
N ALA A 135 12.12 -3.43 50.85
CA ALA A 135 10.91 -4.03 51.44
C ALA A 135 11.23 -5.27 52.28
N ALA A 136 12.18 -6.12 51.86
CA ALA A 136 12.61 -7.28 52.64
C ALA A 136 13.26 -6.88 53.98
N LYS A 137 14.03 -5.79 54.01
CA LYS A 137 14.62 -5.23 55.24
C LYS A 137 13.57 -4.68 56.20
N LEU A 138 12.50 -4.07 55.68
CA LEU A 138 11.38 -3.56 56.50
C LEU A 138 10.51 -4.68 57.09
N ASN A 139 10.47 -5.86 56.45
CA ASN A 139 9.76 -7.04 56.93
C ASN A 139 10.61 -7.96 57.83
N ALA A 140 11.88 -7.62 58.07
CA ALA A 140 12.68 -8.32 59.07
C ALA A 140 12.14 -7.98 60.47
N PRO A 141 11.82 -8.98 61.32
CA PRO A 141 11.22 -8.72 62.62
C PRO A 141 12.16 -7.88 63.49
N GLU A 142 11.69 -6.72 63.94
CA GLU A 142 12.39 -5.86 64.89
C GLU A 142 12.81 -6.68 66.12
N SER A 143 14.10 -6.93 66.27
CA SER A 143 14.67 -7.40 67.53
C SER A 143 14.46 -6.32 68.58
N LYS A 144 13.42 -6.52 69.40
CA LYS A 144 13.13 -5.82 70.65
C LYS A 144 14.41 -5.48 71.42
N GLN A 145 14.83 -4.22 71.36
CA GLN A 145 15.63 -3.61 72.42
C GLN A 145 15.18 -2.16 72.59
N THR A 146 14.07 -1.99 73.29
CA THR A 146 13.81 -0.74 74.00
C THR A 146 12.98 -1.04 75.23
N GLY A 147 13.53 -0.68 76.39
CA GLY A 147 12.79 -0.50 77.64
C GLY A 147 13.02 -1.57 78.69
N GLU A 148 14.01 -1.36 79.55
CA GLU A 148 13.75 -1.33 81.00
C GLU A 148 14.80 -0.49 81.72
N SER A 149 14.31 0.63 82.26
CA SER A 149 15.05 1.65 82.99
C SER A 149 15.02 1.31 84.48
N GLY A 150 16.19 1.34 85.12
CA GLY A 150 16.38 2.00 86.42
C GLY A 150 15.93 1.31 87.71
N ARG A 151 16.97 1.06 88.55
CA ARG A 151 17.03 1.10 90.03
C ARG A 151 16.45 -0.07 90.85
N CYS A 152 17.34 -0.72 91.61
CA CYS A 152 17.39 -0.55 93.08
C CYS A 152 18.77 -0.94 93.64
N ALA A 153 19.22 -0.17 94.64
CA ALA A 153 20.49 -0.28 95.33
C ALA A 153 20.37 -1.15 96.61
N GLY A 154 21.49 -1.70 97.12
CA GLY A 154 21.66 -1.97 98.56
C GLY A 154 22.24 -3.32 98.99
N ALA A 155 23.55 -3.35 99.21
CA ALA A 155 24.37 -3.98 100.27
C ALA A 155 23.95 -5.27 101.02
N ALA A 156 24.89 -6.23 101.10
CA ALA A 156 25.50 -6.87 102.29
C ALA A 156 26.20 -8.19 101.86
N GLY A 157 27.44 -8.52 102.20
CA GLY A 157 28.46 -7.91 103.06
C GLY A 157 29.84 -8.49 102.76
#